data_AF-A0A3M1R053-F1
#
_entry.id   AF-A0A3M1R053-F1
#
_cell.length_a   1.000
_cell.length_b   1.000
_cell.length_c   1.000
_cell.angle_alpha   90.00
_cell.angle_beta   90.00
_cell.angle_gamma   90.00
#
_symmetry.space_group_name_H-M   'P 1'
#
loop_
_entity.id
_entity.type
_entity.pdbx_description
1 polymer ?
#
loop_
_entity_poly.entity_id
_entity_poly.type
_entity_poly.pdbx_seq_one_letter_code
_entity_poly.pdbx_strand_id
1 'polypeptide(L)' 'MDFTLSEEQLAIQKLARDFTREELAPRAQEIDATDAFPWDIYRRLADIGLLSMTLPPAYGGGGADTISWSLVIEELAKAS' A
#
# COMPACT_ATOMS: atom_id res chain seq x y z
N MET A 1 -20.01 19.73 -3.11
CA MET A 1 -19.41 18.41 -2.84
C MET A 1 -17.91 18.62 -2.88
N ASP A 2 -17.22 18.22 -1.82
CA ASP A 2 -15.76 18.33 -1.73
C ASP A 2 -15.15 17.00 -2.18
N PHE A 3 -14.19 17.06 -3.10
CA PHE A 3 -13.50 15.92 -3.70
C PHE A 3 -12.01 15.91 -3.35
N THR A 4 -11.58 16.79 -2.44
CA THR A 4 -10.20 16.82 -1.97
C THR A 4 -9.95 15.66 -1.00
N LEU A 5 -8.75 15.10 -1.07
CA LEU A 5 -8.31 14.10 -0.10
C LEU A 5 -7.97 14.77 1.23
N SER A 6 -8.25 14.09 2.34
CA SER A 6 -7.80 14.53 3.66
C SER A 6 -6.28 14.47 3.77
N GLU A 7 -5.71 15.17 4.76
CA GLU A 7 -4.27 15.11 5.04
C GLU A 7 -3.81 13.67 5.36
N GLU A 8 -4.64 12.91 6.06
CA GLU A 8 -4.38 11.50 6.37
C GLU A 8 -4.38 10.63 5.11
N GLN A 9 -5.37 10.79 4.23
CA GLN A 9 -5.44 10.08 2.95
C GLN A 9 -4.23 10.43 2.06
N LEU A 10 -3.81 11.69 2.02
CA LEU A 10 -2.62 12.13 1.30
C LEU A 10 -1.33 11.51 1.86
N ALA A 11 -1.20 11.45 3.20
CA ALA A 11 -0.05 10.83 3.85
C ALA A 11 0.05 9.34 3.53
N ILE A 12 -1.08 8.62 3.59
CA ILE A 12 -1.18 7.20 3.26
C ILE A 12 -0.86 6.97 1.77
N GLN A 13 -1.44 7.77 0.87
CA GLN A 13 -1.15 7.68 -0.57
C GLN A 13 0.34 7.89 -0.82
N LYS A 14 0.96 8.89 -0.18
CA LYS A 14 2.39 9.13 -0.31
C LYS A 14 3.23 7.95 0.15
N LEU A 15 2.89 7.36 1.31
CA LEU A 15 3.59 6.18 1.83
C LEU A 15 3.52 5.01 0.84
N ALA A 16 2.34 4.70 0.31
CA ALA A 16 2.16 3.63 -0.67
C ALA A 16 2.90 3.93 -1.98
N ARG A 17 2.89 5.18 -2.45
CA ARG A 17 3.62 5.61 -3.64
C ARG A 17 5.13 5.41 -3.50
N ASP A 18 5.68 5.85 -2.37
CA ASP A 18 7.12 5.76 -2.12
C ASP A 18 7.54 4.29 -2.04
N PHE A 19 6.80 3.48 -1.27
CA PHE A 19 7.01 2.02 -1.22
C PHE A 19 6.94 1.37 -2.61
N THR A 20 5.94 1.73 -3.40
CA THR A 20 5.77 1.18 -4.75
C THR A 20 6.98 1.52 -5.62
N ARG A 21 7.43 2.77 -5.63
CA ARG A 21 8.53 3.23 -6.48
C ARG A 21 9.89 2.66 -6.05
N GLU A 22 10.10 2.52 -4.75
CA GLU A 22 11.41 2.15 -4.20
C GLU A 22 11.58 0.64 -4.04
N GLU A 23 10.53 -0.09 -3.67
CA GLU A 23 10.62 -1.51 -3.30
C GLU A 23 9.93 -2.45 -4.31
N LEU A 24 8.75 -2.09 -4.84
CA LEU A 24 7.95 -2.98 -5.70
C LEU A 24 8.28 -2.85 -7.19
N ALA A 25 8.19 -1.65 -7.76
CA ALA A 25 8.35 -1.39 -9.20
C ALA A 25 9.69 -1.88 -9.78
N PRO A 26 10.84 -1.75 -9.09
CA PRO A 26 12.12 -2.26 -9.60
C PRO A 26 12.14 -3.79 -9.81
N ARG A 27 11.24 -4.53 -9.14
CA ARG A 27 11.20 -5.99 -9.15
C ARG A 27 9.98 -6.58 -9.84
N ALA A 28 9.02 -5.76 -10.24
CA ALA A 28 7.78 -6.21 -10.86
C ALA A 28 8.01 -7.15 -12.05
N GLN A 29 8.91 -6.76 -12.97
CA GLN A 29 9.24 -7.59 -14.15
C GLN A 29 9.85 -8.96 -13.80
N GLU A 30 10.70 -9.03 -12.76
CA GLU A 30 11.29 -10.29 -12.29
C GLU A 30 10.22 -11.19 -11.68
N ILE A 31 9.35 -10.61 -10.84
CA ILE A 31 8.25 -11.31 -10.18
C ILE A 31 7.31 -11.91 -11.23
N ASP A 32 6.91 -11.12 -12.23
CA ASP A 32 6.04 -11.58 -13.32
C ASP A 32 6.69 -12.68 -14.16
N ALA A 33 7.98 -12.57 -14.46
CA ALA A 33 8.70 -13.55 -15.26
C ALA A 33 8.90 -14.90 -14.54
N THR A 34 8.96 -14.88 -13.21
CA THR A 34 9.24 -16.06 -12.37
C THR A 34 7.98 -16.70 -11.79
N ASP A 35 6.84 -16.01 -11.82
CA ASP A 35 5.59 -16.41 -11.18
C ASP A 35 5.77 -16.69 -9.67
N ALA A 36 6.80 -16.10 -9.06
CA ALA A 36 7.14 -16.30 -7.67
C ALA A 36 6.40 -15.28 -6.80
N PHE A 37 5.79 -15.73 -5.70
CA PHE A 37 5.17 -14.81 -4.75
C PHE A 37 6.24 -14.03 -3.96
N PRO A 38 6.25 -12.68 -3.99
CA PRO A 38 7.28 -11.86 -3.38
C PRO A 38 7.04 -11.70 -1.87
N TRP A 39 7.32 -12.77 -1.10
CA TRP A 39 7.08 -12.82 0.34
C TRP A 39 7.82 -11.74 1.14
N ASP A 40 8.97 -11.30 0.67
CA ASP A 40 9.75 -10.24 1.29
C ASP A 40 9.06 -8.87 1.14
N ILE A 41 8.57 -8.54 -0.05
CA ILE A 41 7.76 -7.34 -0.30
C ILE A 41 6.46 -7.40 0.52
N TYR A 42 5.80 -8.57 0.56
CA TYR A 42 4.57 -8.74 1.34
C TYR A 42 4.79 -8.54 2.84
N ARG A 43 5.88 -9.08 3.39
CA ARG A 43 6.26 -8.83 4.79
C ARG A 43 6.55 -7.36 5.04
N ARG A 44 7.23 -6.71 4.10
CA ARG A 44 7.52 -5.28 4.22
C ARG A 44 6.26 -4.43 4.24
N LEU A 45 5.25 -4.75 3.42
CA LEU A 45 3.92 -4.12 3.46
C LEU A 45 3.24 -4.27 4.83
N ALA A 46 3.40 -5.43 5.49
CA ALA A 46 2.95 -5.63 6.86
C ALA A 46 3.73 -4.76 7.86
N ASP A 47 5.06 -4.70 7.75
CA ASP A 47 5.91 -3.94 8.67
C ASP A 47 5.60 -2.44 8.64
N ILE A 48 5.22 -1.89 7.48
CA ILE A 48 4.80 -0.49 7.34
C ILE A 48 3.30 -0.27 7.61
N GLY A 49 2.58 -1.32 8.01
CA GLY A 49 1.19 -1.25 8.46
C GLY A 49 0.13 -1.16 7.37
N LEU A 50 0.50 -1.23 6.08
CA LEU A 50 -0.47 -1.11 4.98
C LEU A 50 -1.42 -2.31 4.87
N LEU A 51 -0.99 -3.50 5.31
CA LEU A 51 -1.85 -4.70 5.28
C LEU A 51 -2.92 -4.74 6.39
N SER A 52 -2.73 -4.01 7.48
CA SER A 52 -3.68 -3.97 8.61
C SER A 52 -4.35 -2.60 8.77
N MET A 53 -4.12 -1.67 7.85
CA MET A 53 -4.53 -0.27 8.01
C MET A 53 -6.03 -0.07 8.23
N THR A 54 -6.90 -0.89 7.62
CA THR A 54 -8.36 -0.78 7.77
C THR A 54 -8.91 -1.52 8.98
N LEU A 55 -8.10 -2.36 9.64
CA LEU A 55 -8.53 -3.09 10.81
C LEU A 55 -8.68 -2.11 12.00
N PRO A 56 -9.64 -2.36 12.90
CA PRO A 56 -9.77 -1.59 14.13
C PRO A 56 -8.47 -1.62 14.96
N PRO A 57 -8.15 -0.53 15.68
CA PRO A 57 -6.97 -0.48 16.56
C PRO A 57 -6.93 -1.59 17.62
N ALA A 58 -8.09 -2.08 18.08
CA ALA A 58 -8.19 -3.20 19.02
C ALA A 58 -7.54 -4.50 18.51
N TYR A 59 -7.29 -4.61 17.21
CA TYR A 59 -6.62 -5.74 16.56
C TYR A 59 -5.23 -5.37 16.01
N GLY A 60 -4.67 -4.21 16.40
CA GLY A 60 -3.38 -3.73 15.91
C GLY A 60 -3.43 -3.12 14.51
N GLY A 61 -4.61 -2.69 14.05
CA GLY A 61 -4.78 -1.98 12.78
C GLY A 61 -4.77 -0.46 12.90
N GLY A 62 -4.78 0.22 11.75
CA GLY A 62 -4.73 1.69 11.67
C GLY A 62 -6.09 2.39 11.80
N GLY A 63 -7.21 1.66 11.66
CA GLY A 63 -8.56 2.25 11.62
C GLY A 63 -8.83 3.15 10.40
N ALA A 64 -8.02 3.06 9.35
CA ALA A 64 -8.11 3.87 8.14
C ALA A 64 -9.38 3.56 7.33
N ASP A 65 -9.86 4.58 6.61
CA ASP A 65 -11.07 4.47 5.80
C ASP A 65 -10.85 3.72 4.46
N THR A 66 -11.95 3.41 3.78
CA THR A 66 -11.93 2.69 2.50
C THR A 66 -11.34 3.52 1.36
N ILE A 67 -11.36 4.85 1.45
CA ILE A 67 -10.73 5.73 0.43
C ILE A 67 -9.21 5.58 0.54
N SER A 68 -8.67 5.63 1.75
CA SER A 68 -7.27 5.40 2.07
C SER A 68 -6.82 4.03 1.58
N TRP A 69 -7.62 2.98 1.82
CA TRP A 69 -7.35 1.65 1.27
C TRP A 69 -7.31 1.63 -0.27
N SER A 70 -8.28 2.29 -0.90
CA SER A 70 -8.35 2.38 -2.36
C SER A 70 -7.12 3.10 -2.94
N LEU A 71 -6.65 4.16 -2.29
CA LEU A 71 -5.44 4.89 -2.68
C LEU A 71 -4.19 4.01 -2.58
N VAL A 72 -4.08 3.17 -1.53
CA VAL A 72 -2.97 2.22 -1.40
C VAL A 72 -2.98 1.21 -2.55
N ILE A 73 -4.13 0.61 -2.84
CA ILE A 73 -4.27 -0.32 -3.96
C ILE A 73 -3.96 0.36 -5.31
N GLU A 74 -4.43 1.59 -5.52
CA GLU A 74 -4.14 2.37 -6.72
C GLU A 74 -2.64 2.61 -6.89
N GLU A 75 -1.94 3.01 -5.84
CA GLU A 75 -0.49 3.23 -5.91
C GLU A 75 0.27 1.93 -6.16
N LEU A 76 -0.04 0.85 -5.44
CA LEU A 76 0.62 -0.46 -5.65
C LEU A 76 0.41 -0.99 -7.07
N ALA A 77 -0.77 -0.79 -7.65
CA ALA A 77 -1.08 -1.21 -9.01
C ALA A 77 -0.24 -0.48 -10.09
N LYS A 78 0.35 0.69 -9.77
CA LYS A 78 1.23 1.42 -10.70
C LYS A 78 2.59 0.75 -10.93
N ALA A 79 2.92 -0.30 -10.17
CA ALA A 79 4.12 -1.11 -10.42
C ALA A 79 3.97 -2.11 -11.58
N SER A 80 2.74 -2.35 -12.05
CA SER A 80 2.44 -3.28 -13.14
C SER A 80 2.36 -2.60 -14.50
#